data_AF-A0A7Y3I572-F1
#
_entry.id   AF-A0A7Y3I572-F1
#
_cell.length_a   1.000
_cell.length_b   1.000
_cell.length_c   1.000
_cell.angle_alpha   90.00
_cell.angle_beta   90.00
_cell.angle_gamma   90.00
#
_symmetry.space_group_name_H-M   'P 1'
#
loop_
_entity.id
_entity.type
_entity.pdbx_description
1 polymer ?
#
loop_
_entity_poly.entity_id
_entity_poly.type
_entity_poly.pdbx_seq_one_letter_code
_entity_poly.pdbx_strand_id
1 'polypeptide(L)'
;MNLNDYNGDSALAPKSADANNGDLAPKTQGEDPGDFGTVPGLGPVTGHVASRRVGGGTIIIVAVVLTAIAGLFSMRKLADVTAAAGIDAEIEATIEKFLDSLADVGPVPAAGSEGVNDEVVIALLRESYSERQVPLRDVARNPFVIDQIDTTVVPPPIDQTAISTREQERLWNQQRENRQRIWSTDAGSLRLKAVMGGSNPLAIIDGETVRVGETILGKTNQTTFRVSEISKGSVELLAEAPELDMTETYTLQLER
;
A
#
# COMPACT_ATOMS: atom_id res chain seq x y z
N MET A 1 -1.12 -49.60 2.60
CA MET A 1 -0.02 -48.62 2.54
C MET A 1 -0.01 -47.92 3.88
N ASN A 2 1.07 -48.10 4.65
CA ASN A 2 1.19 -47.70 6.05
C ASN A 2 1.35 -46.18 6.18
N LEU A 3 0.51 -45.58 7.03
CA LEU A 3 0.83 -44.36 7.75
C LEU A 3 1.69 -44.78 8.95
N ASN A 4 2.97 -44.41 8.95
CA ASN A 4 3.75 -44.17 10.16
C ASN A 4 5.12 -43.62 9.78
N ASP A 5 5.66 -42.81 10.69
CA ASP A 5 7.04 -42.38 10.80
C ASP A 5 7.44 -41.15 9.99
N TYR A 6 7.10 -39.96 10.51
CA TYR A 6 8.13 -38.91 10.61
C TYR A 6 7.98 -38.16 11.94
N ASN A 7 8.69 -38.69 12.93
CA ASN A 7 9.00 -38.08 14.21
C ASN A 7 10.29 -37.27 14.00
N GLY A 8 10.27 -35.97 14.24
CA GLY A 8 11.36 -35.06 13.93
C GLY A 8 11.47 -33.93 14.93
N ASP A 9 11.55 -34.32 16.20
CA ASP A 9 11.88 -33.53 17.36
C ASP A 9 13.23 -32.81 17.18
N SER A 10 13.24 -31.48 17.27
CA SER A 10 14.46 -30.67 17.42
C SER A 10 14.11 -29.35 18.09
N ALA A 11 13.84 -29.46 19.39
CA ALA A 11 13.93 -28.36 20.33
C ALA A 11 15.34 -27.76 20.34
N LEU A 12 15.47 -26.48 19.99
CA LEU A 12 16.59 -25.66 20.40
C LEU A 12 16.08 -24.40 21.09
N ALA A 13 16.38 -24.35 22.39
CA ALA A 13 16.03 -23.31 23.34
C ALA A 13 16.69 -21.95 23.02
N PRO A 14 16.13 -20.84 23.53
CA PRO A 14 16.61 -19.48 23.31
C PRO A 14 17.89 -19.20 24.10
N LYS A 15 18.87 -18.57 23.44
CA LYS A 15 20.10 -18.08 24.09
C LYS A 15 19.90 -16.62 24.49
N SER A 16 19.72 -16.41 25.79
CA SER A 16 19.77 -15.12 26.49
C SER A 16 21.22 -14.64 26.67
N ALA A 17 21.51 -13.40 26.32
CA ALA A 17 22.66 -12.54 26.71
C ALA A 17 22.64 -11.33 25.76
N ASP A 18 22.82 -10.07 26.12
CA ASP A 18 23.25 -9.43 27.35
C ASP A 18 22.71 -8.00 27.35
N ALA A 19 22.49 -7.48 28.55
CA ALA A 19 22.25 -6.08 28.82
C ALA A 19 23.47 -5.23 28.37
N ASN A 20 23.22 -4.09 27.73
CA ASN A 20 24.15 -2.98 27.84
C ASN A 20 23.41 -1.64 27.88
N ASN A 21 23.40 -1.08 29.09
CA ASN A 21 23.04 0.31 29.38
C ASN A 21 24.02 1.23 28.64
N GLY A 22 23.51 2.07 27.75
CA GLY A 22 24.24 3.14 27.09
C GLY A 22 23.48 4.45 27.23
N ASP A 23 23.50 5.00 28.45
CA ASP A 23 23.06 6.34 28.79
C ASP A 23 23.93 7.35 27.99
N LEU A 24 23.37 7.95 26.93
CA LEU A 24 23.99 9.05 26.21
C LEU A 24 22.99 10.19 26.10
N ALA A 25 23.15 11.13 27.02
CA ALA A 25 22.50 12.43 27.02
C ALA A 25 22.84 13.21 25.74
N PRO A 26 21.86 13.88 25.10
CA PRO A 26 22.16 14.94 24.14
C PRO A 26 22.39 16.27 24.88
N LYS A 27 23.66 16.71 24.93
CA LYS A 27 24.02 18.12 25.05
C LYS A 27 24.00 18.74 23.65
N THR A 28 23.17 19.75 23.43
CA THR A 28 23.40 20.83 22.45
C THR A 28 22.54 22.02 22.89
N GLN A 29 23.14 23.11 23.41
CA GLN A 29 23.59 24.28 22.63
C GLN A 29 22.46 24.73 21.68
N GLY A 30 21.70 25.79 21.96
CA GLY A 30 22.18 27.12 22.36
C GLY A 30 22.54 27.91 21.10
N GLU A 31 21.58 28.07 20.19
CA GLU A 31 21.70 28.94 19.02
C GLU A 31 20.68 30.08 19.13
N ASP A 32 21.25 31.27 19.04
CA ASP A 32 20.72 32.59 19.27
C ASP A 32 20.23 33.15 17.91
N PRO A 33 18.92 33.36 17.69
CA PRO A 33 18.47 34.07 16.50
C PRO A 33 18.65 35.57 16.72
N GLY A 34 19.78 36.06 16.20
CA GLY A 34 20.13 37.46 16.11
C GLY A 34 18.99 38.33 15.57
N ASP A 35 18.63 39.28 16.42
CA ASP A 35 18.38 40.70 16.13
C ASP A 35 18.64 41.13 14.68
N PHE A 36 17.58 41.22 13.88
CA PHE A 36 17.54 42.02 12.66
C PHE A 36 16.82 43.33 12.95
N GLY A 37 17.63 44.34 13.25
CA GLY A 37 17.22 45.72 13.39
C GLY A 37 16.43 46.24 12.19
N THR A 38 15.34 46.93 12.55
CA THR A 38 14.64 48.02 11.88
C THR A 38 15.35 48.70 10.69
N VAL A 39 14.61 48.91 9.60
CA VAL A 39 14.48 50.26 9.03
C VAL A 39 13.04 50.53 8.54
N PRO A 40 12.38 51.59 9.03
CA PRO A 40 11.07 52.03 8.57
C PRO A 40 11.21 52.92 7.32
N GLY A 41 10.51 52.56 6.24
CA GLY A 41 10.44 53.35 5.00
C GLY A 41 9.00 53.54 4.54
N LEU A 42 8.29 54.49 5.17
CA LEU A 42 6.99 54.98 4.72
C LEU A 42 7.15 56.08 3.65
N GLY A 43 6.56 55.84 2.48
CA GLY A 43 5.97 56.85 1.59
C GLY A 43 6.66 57.06 0.21
N PRO A 44 5.95 57.58 -0.82
CA PRO A 44 4.55 57.99 -0.87
C PRO A 44 3.67 57.19 -1.86
N VAL A 45 2.37 57.27 -1.56
CA VAL A 45 1.24 56.89 -2.40
C VAL A 45 1.18 57.84 -3.60
N THR A 46 1.61 57.37 -4.77
CA THR A 46 1.31 58.01 -6.06
C THR A 46 0.74 56.96 -6.99
N GLY A 47 -0.59 56.95 -7.06
CA GLY A 47 -1.37 56.10 -7.93
C GLY A 47 -1.17 56.47 -9.39
N HIS A 48 -0.20 55.81 -10.04
CA HIS A 48 -0.30 55.54 -11.46
C HIS A 48 -0.75 54.09 -11.61
N VAL A 49 -2.02 53.92 -11.98
CA VAL A 49 -2.55 52.64 -12.44
C VAL A 49 -1.90 52.36 -13.79
N ALA A 50 -0.66 51.87 -13.76
CA ALA A 50 0.00 51.32 -14.92
C ALA A 50 -0.88 50.16 -15.38
N SER A 51 -1.60 50.34 -16.49
CA SER A 51 -2.33 49.27 -17.15
C SER A 51 -1.30 48.25 -17.61
N ARG A 52 -0.96 47.30 -16.73
CA ARG A 52 -0.11 46.17 -17.06
C ARG A 52 -0.78 45.46 -18.21
N ARG A 53 -0.23 45.62 -19.40
CA ARG A 53 -0.60 44.82 -20.57
C ARG A 53 -0.32 43.38 -20.18
N VAL A 54 -1.39 42.65 -19.90
CA VAL A 54 -1.33 41.23 -19.55
C VAL A 54 -0.71 40.53 -20.75
N GLY A 55 0.51 40.03 -20.60
CA GLY A 55 1.19 39.31 -21.67
C GLY A 55 0.36 38.08 -22.04
N GLY A 56 0.33 37.71 -23.33
CA GLY A 56 -0.45 36.56 -23.80
C GLY A 56 -0.16 35.26 -23.02
N GLY A 57 1.05 35.12 -22.47
CA GLY A 57 1.41 34.00 -21.59
C GLY A 57 0.59 33.94 -20.29
N THR A 58 0.23 35.07 -19.69
CA THR A 58 -0.58 35.09 -18.46
C THR A 58 -2.00 34.58 -18.72
N ILE A 59 -2.56 34.86 -19.90
CA ILE A 59 -3.89 34.38 -20.28
C ILE A 59 -3.91 32.85 -20.37
N ILE A 60 -2.87 32.25 -20.96
CA ILE A 60 -2.75 30.79 -21.09
C ILE A 60 -2.61 30.15 -19.70
N ILE A 61 -1.78 30.72 -18.81
CA ILE A 61 -1.61 30.19 -17.45
C ILE A 61 -2.93 30.25 -16.67
N VAL A 62 -3.66 31.37 -16.74
CA VAL A 62 -4.97 31.49 -16.07
C VAL A 62 -5.97 30.47 -16.61
N ALA A 63 -6.00 30.24 -17.93
CA ALA A 63 -6.87 29.23 -18.52
C ALA A 63 -6.57 27.82 -17.99
N VAL A 64 -5.30 27.43 -17.95
CA VAL A 64 -4.88 26.11 -17.44
C VAL A 64 -5.24 25.94 -15.97
N VAL A 65 -5.03 26.97 -15.14
CA VAL A 65 -5.39 26.93 -13.72
C VAL A 65 -6.90 26.75 -13.53
N LEU A 66 -7.73 27.46 -14.32
CA LEU A 66 -9.18 27.31 -14.25
C LEU A 66 -9.64 25.91 -14.67
N THR A 67 -9.04 25.32 -15.71
CA THR A 67 -9.36 23.95 -16.14
C THR A 67 -9.00 22.92 -15.06
N ALA A 68 -7.85 23.10 -14.38
CA ALA A 68 -7.43 22.21 -13.29
C ALA A 68 -8.39 22.29 -12.09
N ILE A 69 -8.81 23.49 -11.69
CA ILE A 69 -9.78 23.69 -10.60
C ILE A 69 -11.13 23.06 -10.94
N ALA A 70 -11.61 23.21 -12.18
CA ALA A 70 -12.87 22.61 -12.63
C ALA A 70 -12.82 21.07 -12.64
N GLY A 71 -11.69 20.50 -13.06
CA GLY A 71 -11.46 19.05 -13.02
C GLY A 71 -11.46 18.51 -11.60
N LEU A 72 -10.74 19.18 -10.69
CA LEU A 72 -10.70 18.81 -9.28
C LEU A 72 -12.09 18.88 -8.62
N PHE A 73 -12.87 19.90 -8.94
CA PHE A 73 -14.22 20.06 -8.40
C PHE A 73 -15.19 18.98 -8.93
N SER A 74 -15.05 18.57 -10.20
CA SER A 74 -15.85 17.48 -10.76
C SER A 74 -15.54 16.14 -10.11
N MET A 75 -14.26 15.83 -9.85
CA MET A 75 -13.87 14.62 -9.14
C MET A 75 -14.46 14.57 -7.72
N ARG A 76 -14.46 15.71 -7.02
CA ARG A 76 -15.08 15.81 -5.69
C ARG A 76 -16.58 15.53 -5.73
N LYS A 77 -17.29 16.08 -6.72
CA LYS A 77 -18.74 15.86 -6.85
C LYS A 77 -19.11 14.43 -7.26
N LEU A 78 -18.28 13.77 -8.07
CA LEU A 78 -18.51 12.37 -8.43
C LEU A 78 -18.21 11.42 -7.26
N ALA A 79 -17.20 11.72 -6.44
CA ALA A 79 -16.91 10.92 -5.24
C ALA A 79 -18.10 10.88 -4.27
N ASP A 80 -18.79 12.01 -4.07
CA ASP A 80 -19.97 12.08 -3.19
C ASP A 80 -21.18 11.29 -3.75
N VAL A 81 -21.36 11.26 -5.08
CA VAL A 81 -22.50 10.55 -5.71
C VAL A 81 -22.28 9.04 -5.77
N THR A 82 -21.03 8.59 -5.85
CA THR A 82 -20.71 7.15 -5.89
C THR A 82 -20.74 6.50 -4.50
N ALA A 83 -20.66 7.30 -3.43
CA ALA A 83 -20.82 6.81 -2.06
C ALA A 83 -22.29 6.84 -1.58
N ALA A 84 -23.16 7.68 -2.16
CA ALA A 84 -24.51 7.94 -1.64
C ALA A 84 -25.67 7.33 -2.45
N ALA A 85 -25.41 6.63 -3.56
CA ALA A 85 -26.48 6.09 -4.40
C ALA A 85 -26.89 4.66 -3.99
N GLY A 86 -27.86 4.56 -3.07
CA GLY A 86 -28.93 3.59 -3.27
C GLY A 86 -29.65 3.03 -2.04
N ILE A 87 -29.00 2.84 -0.90
CA ILE A 87 -29.60 2.09 0.21
C ILE A 87 -29.44 2.79 1.58
N ASP A 88 -28.44 3.67 1.74
CA ASP A 88 -28.11 4.19 3.08
C ASP A 88 -29.08 5.26 3.59
N ALA A 89 -29.75 6.04 2.74
CA ALA A 89 -30.62 7.13 3.21
C ALA A 89 -31.88 6.64 3.95
N GLU A 90 -32.45 5.50 3.53
CA GLU A 90 -33.63 4.92 4.19
C GLU A 90 -33.24 4.20 5.49
N ILE A 91 -32.04 3.60 5.52
CA ILE A 91 -31.46 2.97 6.71
C ILE A 91 -31.05 4.03 7.74
N GLU A 92 -30.37 5.10 7.32
CA GLU A 92 -30.01 6.22 8.19
C GLU A 92 -31.25 6.87 8.79
N ALA A 93 -32.32 7.09 8.01
CA ALA A 93 -33.58 7.64 8.53
C ALA A 93 -34.26 6.71 9.56
N THR A 94 -34.06 5.39 9.43
CA THR A 94 -34.61 4.40 10.37
C THR A 94 -33.78 4.34 11.66
N ILE A 95 -32.45 4.47 11.54
CA ILE A 95 -31.52 4.52 12.67
C ILE A 95 -31.70 5.83 13.45
N GLU A 96 -31.83 6.97 12.79
CA GLU A 96 -32.09 8.26 13.44
C GLU A 96 -33.41 8.23 14.23
N LYS A 97 -34.49 7.67 13.65
CA LYS A 97 -35.76 7.48 14.38
C LYS A 97 -35.61 6.61 15.63
N PHE A 98 -34.79 5.57 15.55
CA PHE A 98 -34.54 4.69 16.69
C PHE A 98 -33.72 5.41 17.77
N LEU A 99 -32.67 6.13 17.39
CA LEU A 99 -31.85 6.90 18.32
C LEU A 99 -32.61 8.05 18.98
N ASP A 100 -33.45 8.78 18.23
CA ASP A 100 -34.34 9.81 18.80
C ASP A 100 -35.34 9.20 19.79
N SER A 101 -35.87 8.00 19.48
CA SER A 101 -36.76 7.29 20.42
C SER A 101 -36.05 6.86 21.70
N LEU A 102 -34.74 6.62 21.68
CA LEU A 102 -33.94 6.37 22.87
C LEU A 102 -33.60 7.66 23.63
N ALA A 103 -33.40 8.77 22.92
CA ALA A 103 -33.03 10.06 23.52
C ALA A 103 -34.20 10.72 24.26
N ASP A 104 -35.44 10.54 23.78
CA ASP A 104 -36.65 11.07 24.41
C ASP A 104 -37.09 10.24 25.65
N VAL A 105 -36.54 9.03 25.79
CA VAL A 105 -36.64 8.24 27.02
C VAL A 105 -35.49 8.65 27.94
N GLY A 106 -35.76 9.66 28.78
CA GLY A 106 -34.85 10.12 29.83
C GLY A 106 -34.33 9.00 30.75
N PRO A 107 -33.46 9.33 31.72
CA PRO A 107 -32.51 8.40 32.35
C PRO A 107 -33.17 7.11 32.84
N VAL A 108 -32.87 6.03 32.10
CA VAL A 108 -33.06 4.59 32.36
C VAL A 108 -34.17 4.28 33.39
N PRO A 109 -35.41 4.05 32.95
CA PRO A 109 -36.34 3.29 33.77
C PRO A 109 -35.77 1.87 33.94
N ALA A 110 -35.71 1.43 35.19
CA ALA A 110 -35.20 0.13 35.59
C ALA A 110 -35.85 -1.00 34.77
N ALA A 111 -35.01 -1.98 34.40
CA ALA A 111 -35.33 -3.20 33.66
C ALA A 111 -36.78 -3.69 33.90
N GLY A 112 -37.67 -3.46 32.95
CA GLY A 112 -39.05 -3.95 33.06
C GLY A 112 -40.11 -3.32 32.16
N SER A 113 -39.86 -2.25 31.40
CA SER A 113 -40.88 -1.67 30.52
C SER A 113 -40.78 -2.22 29.09
N GLU A 114 -41.76 -3.06 28.77
CA GLU A 114 -42.28 -3.49 27.45
C GLU A 114 -41.63 -2.86 26.21
N GLY A 115 -40.60 -3.55 25.71
CA GLY A 115 -40.39 -3.97 24.32
C GLY A 115 -40.88 -3.06 23.20
N VAL A 116 -40.03 -2.14 22.74
CA VAL A 116 -39.92 -1.93 21.29
C VAL A 116 -39.53 -3.30 20.72
N ASN A 117 -40.38 -3.87 19.87
CA ASN A 117 -40.31 -5.27 19.42
C ASN A 117 -38.93 -5.61 18.84
N ASP A 118 -38.06 -6.14 19.70
CA ASP A 118 -36.71 -6.62 19.39
C ASP A 118 -36.76 -7.67 18.27
N GLU A 119 -37.90 -8.38 18.15
CA GLU A 119 -38.19 -9.29 17.06
C GLU A 119 -38.18 -8.64 15.67
N VAL A 120 -38.58 -7.37 15.52
CA VAL A 120 -38.56 -6.70 14.21
C VAL A 120 -37.13 -6.33 13.82
N VAL A 121 -36.31 -5.84 14.77
CA VAL A 121 -34.91 -5.49 14.53
C VAL A 121 -34.07 -6.74 14.31
N ILE A 122 -34.29 -7.79 15.10
CA ILE A 122 -33.62 -9.08 14.92
C ILE A 122 -34.08 -9.78 13.63
N ALA A 123 -35.35 -9.66 13.24
CA ALA A 123 -35.82 -10.15 11.94
C ALA A 123 -35.15 -9.40 10.78
N LEU A 124 -35.07 -8.07 10.85
CA LEU A 124 -34.43 -7.25 9.82
C LEU A 124 -32.92 -7.53 9.70
N LEU A 125 -32.24 -7.73 10.83
CA LEU A 125 -30.82 -8.12 10.86
C LEU A 125 -30.59 -9.54 10.33
N ARG A 126 -31.53 -10.48 10.54
CA ARG A 126 -31.45 -11.84 9.99
C ARG A 126 -31.73 -11.88 8.49
N GLU A 127 -32.70 -11.11 8.01
CA GLU A 127 -33.08 -11.05 6.59
C GLU A 127 -31.94 -10.46 5.74
N SER A 128 -31.26 -9.41 6.23
CA SER A 128 -30.16 -8.75 5.52
C SER A 128 -28.92 -9.63 5.30
N TYR A 129 -28.66 -10.62 6.17
CA TYR A 129 -27.52 -11.52 6.03
C TYR A 129 -27.77 -12.71 5.09
N SER A 130 -29.02 -13.18 4.99
CA SER A 130 -29.36 -14.32 4.13
C SER A 130 -29.56 -13.94 2.66
N GLU A 131 -30.01 -12.71 2.36
CA GLU A 131 -30.30 -12.28 0.99
C GLU A 131 -29.10 -11.72 0.23
N ARG A 132 -27.99 -11.39 0.91
CA ARG A 132 -26.74 -10.93 0.26
C ARG A 132 -25.78 -12.04 -0.14
N GLN A 133 -26.02 -13.29 0.27
CA GLN A 133 -25.27 -14.41 -0.29
C GLN A 133 -25.86 -14.75 -1.65
N VAL A 134 -25.20 -14.30 -2.72
CA VAL A 134 -25.52 -14.72 -4.08
C VAL A 134 -25.50 -16.25 -4.09
N PRO A 135 -26.63 -16.92 -4.38
CA PRO A 135 -26.67 -18.38 -4.44
C PRO A 135 -25.56 -18.89 -5.34
N LEU A 136 -24.85 -19.97 -4.96
CA LEU A 136 -23.73 -20.48 -5.76
C LEU A 136 -24.12 -20.82 -7.21
N ARG A 137 -25.41 -21.05 -7.48
CA ARG A 137 -25.99 -21.24 -8.82
C ARG A 137 -26.09 -19.97 -9.67
N ASP A 138 -26.16 -18.80 -9.03
CA ASP A 138 -26.25 -17.47 -9.67
C ASP A 138 -24.90 -16.76 -9.75
N VAL A 139 -23.85 -17.33 -9.14
CA VAL A 139 -22.46 -17.01 -9.45
C VAL A 139 -22.15 -17.63 -10.83
N ALA A 140 -22.73 -17.03 -11.87
CA ALA A 140 -22.39 -17.34 -13.24
C ALA A 140 -20.87 -17.20 -13.39
N ARG A 141 -20.24 -18.27 -13.87
CA ARG A 141 -18.82 -18.46 -14.23
C ARG A 141 -17.95 -17.21 -14.04
N ASN A 142 -16.87 -17.38 -13.29
CA ASN A 142 -15.78 -16.40 -13.14
C ASN A 142 -15.57 -15.62 -14.46
N PRO A 143 -15.81 -14.30 -14.52
CA PRO A 143 -15.86 -13.52 -15.76
C PRO A 143 -14.50 -13.43 -16.49
N PHE A 144 -13.45 -14.01 -15.91
CA PHE A 144 -12.14 -14.18 -16.53
C PHE A 144 -11.94 -15.52 -17.25
N VAL A 145 -12.92 -16.44 -17.20
CA VAL A 145 -12.92 -17.67 -18.00
C VAL A 145 -13.67 -17.40 -19.30
N ILE A 146 -12.94 -16.92 -20.30
CA ILE A 146 -13.45 -16.82 -21.68
C ILE A 146 -13.57 -18.26 -22.18
N ASP A 147 -14.80 -18.78 -22.24
CA ASP A 147 -15.09 -20.06 -22.87
C ASP A 147 -14.58 -20.00 -24.32
N GLN A 148 -13.44 -20.65 -24.58
CA GLN A 148 -12.99 -20.91 -25.93
C GLN A 148 -14.01 -21.83 -26.56
N ILE A 149 -14.80 -21.28 -27.48
CA ILE A 149 -15.88 -21.96 -28.17
C ILE A 149 -15.30 -23.20 -28.86
N ASP A 150 -15.65 -24.38 -28.34
CA ASP A 150 -15.39 -25.68 -28.93
C ASP A 150 -15.95 -25.72 -30.36
N THR A 151 -15.09 -25.43 -31.33
CA THR A 151 -15.32 -25.81 -32.71
C THR A 151 -14.75 -27.22 -32.83
N THR A 152 -15.62 -28.23 -32.74
CA THR A 152 -15.32 -29.64 -33.03
C THR A 152 -14.90 -29.82 -34.49
N VAL A 153 -13.69 -29.38 -34.82
CA VAL A 153 -12.87 -29.96 -35.88
C VAL A 153 -12.21 -31.15 -35.19
N VAL A 154 -12.52 -32.38 -35.60
CA VAL A 154 -11.82 -33.59 -35.12
C VAL A 154 -10.34 -33.38 -35.40
N PRO A 155 -9.51 -33.07 -34.39
CA PRO A 155 -8.10 -32.87 -34.62
C PRO A 155 -7.49 -34.26 -34.87
N PRO A 156 -6.48 -34.38 -35.74
CA PRO A 156 -5.64 -35.57 -35.73
C PRO A 156 -5.15 -35.80 -34.29
N PRO A 157 -4.89 -37.04 -33.83
CA PRO A 157 -4.44 -37.31 -32.47
C PRO A 157 -3.16 -36.50 -32.20
N ILE A 158 -3.30 -35.38 -31.51
CA ILE A 158 -2.17 -34.57 -31.05
C ILE A 158 -1.72 -35.24 -29.76
N ASP A 159 -0.43 -35.57 -29.66
CA ASP A 159 0.20 -36.00 -28.41
C ASP A 159 -0.08 -34.95 -27.32
N GLN A 160 -1.05 -35.24 -26.45
CA GLN A 160 -1.55 -34.34 -25.40
C GLN A 160 -0.45 -33.94 -24.40
N THR A 161 0.69 -34.64 -24.40
CA THR A 161 1.86 -34.33 -23.59
C THR A 161 2.57 -33.05 -24.07
N ALA A 162 2.64 -32.79 -25.38
CA ALA A 162 3.42 -31.68 -25.94
C ALA A 162 2.74 -30.31 -25.79
N ILE A 163 1.41 -30.26 -25.67
CA ILE A 163 0.67 -29.00 -25.46
C ILE A 163 0.84 -28.53 -24.01
N SER A 164 0.83 -29.45 -23.04
CA SER A 164 0.97 -29.12 -21.61
C SER A 164 2.29 -28.44 -21.27
N THR A 165 3.39 -28.85 -21.91
CA THR A 165 4.73 -28.30 -21.62
C THR A 165 4.85 -26.85 -22.06
N ARG A 166 4.28 -26.48 -23.22
CA ARG A 166 4.33 -25.09 -23.72
C ARG A 166 3.51 -24.14 -22.85
N GLU A 167 2.35 -24.58 -22.37
CA GLU A 167 1.53 -23.75 -21.47
C GLU A 167 2.18 -23.59 -20.10
N GLN A 168 2.77 -24.67 -19.57
CA GLN A 168 3.50 -24.62 -18.31
C GLN A 168 4.73 -23.70 -18.40
N GLU A 169 5.47 -23.75 -19.51
CA GLU A 169 6.60 -22.85 -19.77
C GLU A 169 6.15 -21.39 -19.88
N ARG A 170 5.00 -21.11 -20.50
CA ARG A 170 4.42 -19.76 -20.55
C ARG A 170 4.09 -19.22 -19.17
N LEU A 171 3.44 -20.02 -18.33
CA LEU A 171 3.11 -19.64 -16.95
C LEU A 171 4.38 -19.40 -16.13
N TRP A 172 5.38 -20.26 -16.30
CA TRP A 172 6.67 -20.11 -15.64
C TRP A 172 7.37 -18.80 -16.03
N ASN A 173 7.44 -18.51 -17.33
CA ASN A 173 8.03 -17.26 -17.83
C ASN A 173 7.26 -16.02 -17.34
N GLN A 174 5.93 -16.09 -17.30
CA GLN A 174 5.10 -15.01 -16.78
C GLN A 174 5.34 -14.75 -15.29
N GLN A 175 5.52 -15.81 -14.48
CA GLN A 175 5.87 -15.66 -13.06
C GLN A 175 7.24 -15.02 -12.86
N ARG A 176 8.24 -15.40 -13.66
CA ARG A 176 9.58 -14.80 -13.63
C ARG A 176 9.55 -13.32 -13.97
N GLU A 177 8.84 -12.95 -15.04
CA GLU A 177 8.69 -11.54 -15.44
C GLU A 177 8.00 -10.70 -14.35
N ASN A 178 6.90 -11.21 -13.77
CA ASN A 178 6.22 -10.53 -12.67
C ASN A 178 7.14 -10.37 -11.45
N ARG A 179 7.91 -11.40 -11.09
CA ARG A 179 8.87 -11.33 -9.97
C ARG A 179 9.97 -10.32 -10.23
N GLN A 180 10.56 -10.31 -11.43
CA GLN A 180 11.56 -9.33 -11.85
C GLN A 180 11.02 -7.90 -11.76
N ARG A 181 9.75 -7.68 -12.13
CA ARG A 181 9.09 -6.38 -12.00
C ARG A 181 8.94 -5.94 -10.54
N ILE A 182 8.58 -6.86 -9.65
CA ILE A 182 8.46 -6.56 -8.22
C ILE A 182 9.84 -6.23 -7.64
N TRP A 183 10.85 -7.04 -7.95
CA TRP A 183 12.23 -6.83 -7.48
C TRP A 183 12.81 -5.51 -7.96
N SER A 184 12.66 -5.17 -9.24
CA SER A 184 13.12 -3.89 -9.77
C SER A 184 12.42 -2.69 -9.14
N THR A 185 11.12 -2.81 -8.85
CA THR A 185 10.35 -1.77 -8.17
C THR A 185 10.79 -1.61 -6.71
N ASP A 186 10.92 -2.72 -5.98
CA ASP A 186 11.35 -2.73 -4.57
C ASP A 186 12.79 -2.23 -4.44
N ALA A 187 13.72 -2.73 -5.26
CA ALA A 187 15.11 -2.31 -5.27
C ALA A 187 15.24 -0.81 -5.60
N GLY A 188 14.45 -0.30 -6.55
CA GLY A 188 14.41 1.12 -6.89
C GLY A 188 13.83 2.01 -5.78
N SER A 189 13.10 1.43 -4.81
CA SER A 189 12.53 2.15 -3.67
C SER A 189 13.50 2.28 -2.48
N LEU A 190 14.51 1.40 -2.40
CA LEU A 190 15.53 1.44 -1.36
C LEU A 190 16.44 2.66 -1.55
N ARG A 191 16.85 3.27 -0.44
CA ARG A 191 17.77 4.42 -0.44
C ARG A 191 18.99 4.13 0.43
N LEU A 192 20.16 4.22 -0.21
CA LEU A 192 21.44 4.17 0.48
C LEU A 192 21.73 5.54 1.10
N LYS A 193 21.65 5.63 2.43
CA LYS A 193 21.85 6.89 3.18
C LYS A 193 23.32 7.15 3.49
N ALA A 194 24.07 6.12 3.86
CA ALA A 194 25.48 6.24 4.21
C ALA A 194 26.21 4.92 3.99
N VAL A 195 27.51 5.04 3.68
CA VAL A 195 28.45 3.91 3.69
C VAL A 195 29.62 4.27 4.59
N MET A 196 29.88 3.43 5.58
CA MET A 196 31.05 3.53 6.45
C MET A 196 32.10 2.53 5.96
N GLY A 197 33.24 3.05 5.48
CA GLY A 197 34.37 2.23 5.08
C GLY A 197 35.13 1.63 6.27
N GLY A 198 36.08 0.74 5.99
CA GLY A 198 36.91 0.08 6.98
C GLY A 198 37.31 -1.33 6.53
N SER A 199 37.89 -2.12 7.44
CA SER A 199 38.10 -3.56 7.21
C SER A 199 36.79 -4.35 7.19
N ASN A 200 35.77 -3.85 7.89
CA ASN A 200 34.41 -4.40 7.91
C ASN A 200 33.44 -3.28 7.50
N PRO A 201 33.15 -3.13 6.19
CA PRO A 201 32.29 -2.07 5.70
C PRO A 201 30.85 -2.25 6.22
N LEU A 202 30.20 -1.11 6.49
CA LEU A 202 28.81 -1.02 6.95
C LEU A 202 28.05 -0.08 6.03
N ALA A 203 26.79 -0.39 5.74
CA ALA A 203 25.90 0.48 4.97
C ALA A 203 24.64 0.79 5.78
N ILE A 204 24.09 1.99 5.63
CA ILE A 204 22.78 2.36 6.16
C ILE A 204 21.81 2.42 4.99
N ILE A 205 20.90 1.45 4.88
CA ILE A 205 19.90 1.34 3.83
C ILE A 205 18.53 1.56 4.47
N ASP A 206 17.80 2.58 4.00
CA ASP A 206 16.52 3.02 4.57
C ASP A 206 16.51 3.35 6.08
N GLY A 207 17.67 3.35 6.75
CA GLY A 207 17.80 3.58 8.19
C GLY A 207 18.21 2.33 8.97
N GLU A 208 18.23 1.16 8.33
CA GLU A 208 18.78 -0.07 8.90
C GLU A 208 20.28 -0.16 8.60
N THR A 209 21.07 -0.55 9.60
CA THR A 209 22.52 -0.72 9.45
C THR A 209 22.83 -2.16 9.11
N VAL A 210 23.45 -2.39 7.95
CA VAL A 210 23.72 -3.73 7.45
C VAL A 210 25.18 -3.96 7.05
N ARG A 211 25.61 -5.22 7.16
CA ARG A 211 26.92 -5.75 6.76
C ARG A 211 26.81 -6.63 5.51
N VAL A 212 27.95 -6.89 4.89
CA VAL A 212 28.05 -7.89 3.81
C VAL A 212 27.56 -9.26 4.33
N GLY A 213 26.66 -9.87 3.57
CA GLY A 213 26.04 -11.16 3.86
C GLY A 213 24.71 -11.08 4.61
N GLU A 214 24.36 -9.93 5.20
CA GLU A 214 23.08 -9.73 5.88
C GLU A 214 21.94 -9.52 4.89
N THR A 215 20.71 -9.78 5.34
CA THR A 215 19.49 -9.67 4.54
C THR A 215 18.65 -8.49 4.99
N ILE A 216 18.16 -7.71 4.03
CA ILE A 216 17.20 -6.62 4.23
C ILE A 216 15.86 -6.96 3.59
N LEU A 217 14.79 -6.45 4.18
CA LEU A 217 13.46 -6.53 3.59
C LEU A 217 13.22 -5.33 2.66
N GLY A 218 12.68 -5.60 1.48
CA GLY A 218 12.17 -4.55 0.61
C GLY A 218 10.99 -3.82 1.24
N LYS A 219 10.67 -2.62 0.74
CA LYS A 219 9.61 -1.76 1.29
C LYS A 219 8.23 -2.42 1.35
N THR A 220 7.93 -3.32 0.42
CA THR A 220 6.67 -4.09 0.37
C THR A 220 6.67 -5.30 1.30
N ASN A 221 7.79 -5.63 1.96
CA ASN A 221 8.03 -6.85 2.73
C ASN A 221 7.84 -8.17 1.93
N GLN A 222 7.74 -8.10 0.60
CA GLN A 222 7.57 -9.28 -0.26
C GLN A 222 8.89 -9.79 -0.84
N THR A 223 9.94 -8.97 -0.79
CA THR A 223 11.25 -9.25 -1.36
C THR A 223 12.30 -9.18 -0.26
N THR A 224 13.19 -10.17 -0.22
CA THR A 224 14.37 -10.16 0.65
C THR A 224 15.59 -9.96 -0.24
N PHE A 225 16.43 -8.98 0.10
CA PHE A 225 17.69 -8.72 -0.58
C PHE A 225 18.85 -9.09 0.35
N ARG A 226 19.85 -9.78 -0.16
CA ARG A 226 21.09 -10.06 0.56
C ARG A 226 22.19 -9.11 0.10
N VAL A 227 22.93 -8.52 1.03
CA VAL A 227 24.05 -7.63 0.69
C VAL A 227 25.22 -8.48 0.20
N SER A 228 25.59 -8.39 -1.07
CA SER A 228 26.73 -9.13 -1.63
C SER A 228 28.04 -8.38 -1.45
N GLU A 229 28.04 -7.07 -1.72
CA GLU A 229 29.24 -6.23 -1.66
C GLU A 229 28.91 -4.81 -1.19
N ILE A 230 29.77 -4.22 -0.36
CA ILE A 230 29.70 -2.82 0.04
C ILE A 230 30.96 -2.11 -0.45
N SER A 231 30.79 -1.19 -1.39
CA SER A 231 31.83 -0.39 -2.02
C SER A 231 31.76 1.08 -1.57
N LYS A 232 32.78 1.89 -1.90
CA LYS A 232 32.84 3.31 -1.48
C LYS A 232 31.78 4.15 -2.23
N GLY A 233 30.57 4.17 -1.69
CA GLY A 233 29.42 4.92 -2.23
C GLY A 233 28.42 4.08 -3.04
N SER A 234 28.59 2.76 -3.08
CA SER A 234 27.62 1.85 -3.70
C SER A 234 27.49 0.56 -2.89
N VAL A 235 26.32 -0.06 -2.97
CA VAL A 235 26.06 -1.37 -2.37
C VAL A 235 25.43 -2.27 -3.42
N GLU A 236 25.96 -3.48 -3.56
CA GLU A 236 25.35 -4.52 -4.39
C GLU A 236 24.43 -5.39 -3.54
N LEU A 237 23.19 -5.48 -4.00
CA LEU A 237 22.13 -6.28 -3.42
C LEU A 237 21.82 -7.44 -4.35
N LEU A 238 21.67 -8.62 -3.76
CA LEU A 238 21.39 -9.86 -4.46
C LEU A 238 20.00 -10.33 -4.04
N ALA A 239 19.08 -10.41 -5.00
CA ALA A 239 17.74 -10.96 -4.83
C ALA A 239 17.75 -12.43 -5.26
N GLU A 240 17.33 -13.34 -4.37
CA GLU A 240 17.25 -14.77 -4.63
C GLU A 240 15.80 -15.24 -4.55
N ALA A 241 15.34 -15.95 -5.58
CA ALA A 241 14.14 -16.80 -5.52
C ALA A 241 14.55 -18.24 -5.81
N PRO A 242 14.83 -19.06 -4.78
CA PRO A 242 15.23 -20.46 -4.98
C PRO A 242 14.12 -21.28 -5.65
N GLU A 243 12.86 -20.89 -5.48
CA GLU A 243 11.70 -21.52 -6.13
C GLU A 243 11.69 -21.37 -7.65
N LEU A 244 12.28 -20.29 -8.17
CA LEU A 244 12.28 -19.95 -9.60
C LEU A 244 13.67 -20.10 -10.24
N ASP A 245 14.66 -20.58 -9.48
CA ASP A 245 16.08 -20.64 -9.88
C ASP A 245 16.55 -19.31 -10.49
N MET A 246 16.21 -18.21 -9.79
CA MET A 246 16.44 -16.86 -10.28
C MET A 246 17.24 -16.05 -9.26
N THR A 247 18.32 -15.45 -9.77
CA THR A 247 19.19 -14.56 -9.00
C THR A 247 19.40 -13.29 -9.81
N GLU A 248 19.13 -12.14 -9.19
CA GLU A 248 19.37 -10.83 -9.81
C GLU A 248 20.18 -9.94 -8.88
N THR A 249 21.02 -9.10 -9.48
CA THR A 249 21.89 -8.16 -8.75
C THR A 249 21.46 -6.74 -9.04
N TYR A 250 21.35 -5.94 -7.98
CA TYR A 250 20.93 -4.55 -8.00
C TYR A 250 21.98 -3.69 -7.33
N THR A 251 22.41 -2.62 -7.99
CA THR A 251 23.39 -1.69 -7.43
C THR A 251 22.68 -0.45 -6.90
N LEU A 252 22.77 -0.21 -5.58
CA LEU A 252 22.36 1.04 -4.96
C LEU A 252 23.52 2.02 -4.97
N GLN A 253 23.23 3.28 -5.30
CA GLN A 253 24.18 4.39 -5.28
C GLN A 253 23.85 5.34 -4.12
N LEU A 254 24.89 5.92 -3.52
CA LEU A 254 24.74 6.91 -2.47
C LEU A 254 24.11 8.18 -3.05
N GLU A 255 22.95 8.58 -2.51
CA GLU A 255 22.30 9.84 -2.86
C GLU A 255 23.17 10.99 -2.34
N ARG A 256 23.59 11.90 -3.23
CA ARG A 256 24.43 13.06 -2.89
C ARG A 256 23.61 14.28 -2.53
#